data_AF-A0A9R0J637-F1
#
_entry.id   AF-A0A9R0J637-F1
#
_cell.length_a   1.000
_cell.length_b   1.000
_cell.length_c   1.000
_cell.angle_alpha   90.00
_cell.angle_beta   90.00
_cell.angle_gamma   90.00
#
_symmetry.space_group_name_H-M   'P 1'
#
loop_
_entity.id
_entity.type
_entity.pdbx_description
1 polymer ?
#
loop_
_entity_poly.entity_id
_entity_poly.type
_entity_poly.pdbx_seq_one_letter_code
_entity_poly.pdbx_strand_id
1 'polypeptide(L)'
;MDNEPAEFEAEWRSIIVKYNLESNEWFNYMFSIRKKWISAYFRDLFLGGIMRTTSRSESENGFFYNFTNPHVTLVELFMRFESAMDSQKHRQEKLNYDSKHSLPQIKTPLPLERHASKVYTHTIFYMFQRELTISCFYCGIIGTTKEHDTESVVVKDFARSKNYIVLFNAQNDVITGSCKFFERLCILCRHSLCVLNSRYIKELPRSYVLGRWTKDAQQKPIFGMDDNLLEECRQVNSKKKLLCEIWSEIYNCVALSERNEEDLVNLAGILKGFSKTVLERNSSGTQLTKVQEMEIFVGPSATSYLNILNPKQSSNKGTGSNTACDGVTTLANPQFRPFGCSCWL
;
A
#
# COMPACT_ATOMS: atom_id res chain seq x y z
N MET A 1 -1.71 -1.29 16.69
CA MET A 1 -2.34 -0.28 15.81
C MET A 1 -3.74 -0.75 15.40
N ASP A 2 -4.49 -1.34 16.33
CA ASP A 2 -5.82 -1.93 16.06
C ASP A 2 -6.87 -1.35 17.02
N ASN A 3 -6.53 -0.21 17.64
CA ASN A 3 -7.38 0.41 18.65
C ASN A 3 -8.63 0.93 17.96
N GLU A 4 -9.77 0.74 18.62
CA GLU A 4 -11.01 1.35 18.18
C GLU A 4 -10.98 2.86 18.48
N PRO A 5 -11.72 3.70 17.73
CA PRO A 5 -11.84 5.12 18.05
C PRO A 5 -12.17 5.37 19.53
N ALA A 6 -13.05 4.56 20.11
CA ALA A 6 -13.41 4.65 21.52
C ALA A 6 -12.24 4.34 22.47
N GLU A 7 -11.44 3.30 22.16
CA GLU A 7 -10.25 2.94 22.96
C GLU A 7 -9.21 4.06 22.91
N PHE A 8 -8.97 4.61 21.72
CA PHE A 8 -8.09 5.78 21.58
C PHE A 8 -8.61 6.98 22.38
N GLU A 9 -9.89 7.31 22.27
CA GLU A 9 -10.45 8.47 22.98
C GLU A 9 -10.36 8.29 24.51
N ALA A 10 -10.53 7.06 25.01
CA ALA A 10 -10.36 6.76 26.43
C ALA A 10 -8.90 6.93 26.88
N GLU A 11 -7.94 6.39 26.14
CA GLU A 11 -6.50 6.56 26.42
C GLU A 11 -6.09 8.03 26.33
N TRP A 12 -6.57 8.75 25.32
CA TRP A 12 -6.32 10.19 25.15
C TRP A 12 -6.82 10.98 26.36
N ARG A 13 -8.07 10.77 26.79
CA ARG A 13 -8.63 11.43 27.98
C ARG A 13 -7.79 11.12 29.23
N SER A 14 -7.37 9.87 29.41
CA SER A 14 -6.51 9.47 30.53
C SER A 14 -5.20 10.25 30.56
N ILE A 15 -4.55 10.42 29.40
CA ILE A 15 -3.31 11.20 29.27
C ILE A 15 -3.56 12.68 29.56
N ILE A 16 -4.61 13.27 29.00
CA ILE A 16 -4.94 14.69 29.19
C ILE A 16 -5.16 15.01 30.67
N VAL A 17 -5.91 14.17 31.39
CA VAL A 17 -6.14 14.34 32.83
C VAL A 17 -4.86 14.10 33.63
N LYS A 18 -4.12 13.03 33.33
CA LYS A 18 -2.89 12.66 34.08
C LYS A 18 -1.85 13.78 34.07
N TYR A 19 -1.76 14.53 32.98
CA TYR A 19 -0.78 15.60 32.82
C TYR A 19 -1.39 17.01 32.94
N ASN A 20 -2.64 17.14 33.39
CA ASN A 20 -3.36 18.42 33.55
C ASN A 20 -3.34 19.31 32.28
N LEU A 21 -3.59 18.70 31.11
CA LEU A 21 -3.51 19.35 29.80
C LEU A 21 -4.87 19.82 29.26
N GLU A 22 -5.90 19.84 30.10
CA GLU A 22 -7.30 20.11 29.70
C GLU A 22 -7.50 21.52 29.14
N SER A 23 -6.75 22.50 29.66
CA SER A 23 -6.77 23.89 29.19
C SER A 23 -5.82 24.16 28.02
N ASN A 24 -5.04 23.16 27.59
CA ASN A 24 -4.05 23.36 26.52
C ASN A 24 -4.75 23.44 25.15
N GLU A 25 -4.71 24.62 24.54
CA GLU A 25 -5.35 24.90 23.25
C GLU A 25 -4.86 23.96 22.13
N TRP A 26 -3.58 23.60 22.12
CA TRP A 26 -3.03 22.72 21.10
C TRP A 26 -3.58 21.30 21.20
N PHE A 27 -3.63 20.72 22.40
CA PHE A 27 -4.22 19.38 22.60
C PHE A 27 -5.72 19.37 22.29
N ASN A 28 -6.43 20.43 22.67
CA ASN A 28 -7.85 20.60 22.33
C ASN A 28 -8.07 20.70 20.82
N TYR A 29 -7.24 21.49 20.11
CA TYR A 29 -7.27 21.56 18.66
C TYR A 29 -6.96 20.21 18.01
N MET A 30 -5.88 19.54 18.42
CA MET A 30 -5.48 18.23 17.89
C MET A 30 -6.58 17.18 18.08
N PHE A 31 -7.26 17.20 19.23
CA PHE A 31 -8.42 16.34 19.48
C PHE A 31 -9.65 16.73 18.64
N SER A 32 -9.85 18.02 18.34
CA SER A 32 -10.94 18.46 17.47
C SER A 32 -10.80 17.90 16.04
N ILE A 33 -9.57 17.83 15.53
CA ILE A 33 -9.27 17.29 14.19
C ILE A 33 -8.93 15.79 14.20
N ARG A 34 -9.19 15.07 15.29
CA ARG A 34 -8.81 13.67 15.50
C ARG A 34 -9.14 12.71 14.36
N LYS A 35 -10.29 12.89 13.71
CA LYS A 35 -10.72 12.10 12.54
C LYS A 35 -9.82 12.26 11.31
N LYS A 36 -8.96 13.29 11.27
CA LYS A 36 -8.07 13.62 10.13
C LYS A 36 -6.65 13.05 10.26
N TRP A 37 -6.25 12.57 11.43
CA TRP A 37 -4.85 12.13 11.63
C TRP A 37 -4.71 10.84 12.46
N ILE A 38 -5.75 10.40 13.16
CA ILE A 38 -5.69 9.19 13.97
C ILE A 38 -6.04 7.97 13.13
N SER A 39 -5.13 6.99 13.12
CA SER A 39 -5.25 5.73 12.38
C SER A 39 -6.53 4.94 12.68
N ALA A 40 -7.06 5.02 13.91
CA ALA A 40 -8.28 4.33 14.32
C ALA A 40 -9.51 4.74 13.49
N TYR A 41 -9.55 5.96 12.94
CA TYR A 41 -10.64 6.42 12.07
C TYR A 41 -10.45 6.07 10.59
N PHE A 42 -9.26 5.57 10.21
CA PHE A 42 -8.94 5.16 8.84
C PHE A 42 -8.94 3.63 8.67
N ARG A 43 -9.54 2.90 9.63
CA ARG A 43 -9.51 1.43 9.65
C ARG A 43 -10.17 0.80 8.42
N ASP A 44 -11.17 1.46 7.84
CA ASP A 44 -11.91 0.96 6.68
C ASP A 44 -11.38 1.50 5.35
N LEU A 45 -10.36 2.35 5.37
CA LEU A 45 -9.73 2.87 4.16
C LEU A 45 -8.57 1.97 3.72
N PHE A 46 -8.52 1.73 2.42
CA PHE A 46 -7.33 1.15 1.80
C PHE A 46 -6.18 2.16 1.90
N LEU A 47 -5.21 1.90 2.78
CA LEU A 47 -4.00 2.70 2.85
C LEU A 47 -2.78 1.97 2.27
N GLY A 48 -2.92 0.70 1.85
CA GLY A 48 -1.89 -0.04 1.12
C GLY A 48 -0.52 -0.08 1.81
N GLY A 49 -0.48 -0.10 3.15
CA GLY A 49 0.77 -0.02 3.92
C GLY A 49 1.19 1.40 4.32
N ILE A 50 0.57 2.43 3.76
CA ILE A 50 0.91 3.85 3.91
C ILE A 50 0.04 4.48 5.00
N MET A 51 0.16 3.98 6.24
CA MET A 51 -0.62 4.52 7.37
C MET A 51 0.11 5.61 8.17
N ARG A 52 1.41 5.82 7.95
CA ARG A 52 2.18 6.86 8.65
C ARG A 52 2.31 8.08 7.75
N THR A 53 1.60 9.15 8.12
CA THR A 53 1.46 10.38 7.33
C THR A 53 2.79 11.08 7.05
N THR A 54 3.81 10.93 7.91
CA THR A 54 5.13 11.55 7.72
C THR A 54 6.24 10.58 7.34
N SER A 55 6.08 9.26 7.52
CA SER A 55 7.21 8.34 7.30
C SER A 55 7.65 8.30 5.84
N ARG A 56 6.74 8.53 4.89
CA ARG A 56 7.09 8.62 3.47
C ARG A 56 7.98 9.80 3.20
N SER A 57 7.53 11.01 3.56
CA SER A 57 8.34 12.22 3.40
C SER A 57 9.64 12.16 4.19
N GLU A 58 9.65 11.56 5.39
CA GLU A 58 10.87 11.39 6.18
C GLU A 58 11.86 10.42 5.52
N SER A 59 11.36 9.30 4.97
CA SER A 59 12.19 8.34 4.24
C SER A 59 12.73 8.90 2.93
N GLU A 60 11.90 9.63 2.19
CA GLU A 60 12.28 10.31 0.94
C GLU A 60 13.29 11.42 1.24
N ASN A 61 13.02 12.29 2.23
CA ASN A 61 13.95 13.32 2.68
C ASN A 61 15.27 12.71 3.16
N GLY A 62 15.22 11.63 3.94
CA GLY A 62 16.42 10.93 4.44
C GLY A 62 17.24 10.29 3.32
N PHE A 63 16.58 9.76 2.29
CA PHE A 63 17.26 9.23 1.11
C PHE A 63 17.97 10.35 0.34
N PHE A 64 17.24 11.41 -0.01
CA PHE A 64 17.76 12.55 -0.78
C PHE A 64 18.75 13.41 0.01
N TYR A 65 18.76 13.35 1.34
CA TYR A 65 19.76 14.03 2.16
C TYR A 65 21.19 13.64 1.75
N ASN A 66 21.41 12.38 1.35
CA ASN A 66 22.72 11.92 0.89
C ASN A 66 23.10 12.47 -0.51
N PHE A 67 22.12 12.96 -1.26
CA PHE A 67 22.28 13.42 -2.65
C PHE A 67 22.12 14.94 -2.79
N THR A 68 21.74 15.66 -1.74
CA THR A 68 21.47 17.10 -1.81
C THR A 68 22.40 17.87 -0.87
N ASN A 69 22.85 19.05 -1.30
CA ASN A 69 23.61 19.98 -0.48
C ASN A 69 23.11 21.40 -0.79
N PRO A 70 22.90 22.27 0.23
CA PRO A 70 22.41 23.65 0.01
C PRO A 70 23.23 24.50 -0.98
N HIS A 71 24.48 24.13 -1.25
CA HIS A 71 25.41 24.89 -2.08
C HIS A 71 25.59 24.34 -3.51
N VAL A 72 24.78 23.37 -3.95
CA VAL A 72 24.90 22.81 -5.31
C VAL A 72 24.29 23.73 -6.36
N THR A 73 24.90 23.75 -7.55
CA THR A 73 24.29 24.42 -8.72
C THR A 73 23.08 23.63 -9.23
N LEU A 74 22.21 24.25 -10.03
CA LEU A 74 21.06 23.55 -10.63
C LEU A 74 21.47 22.34 -11.49
N VAL A 75 22.57 22.47 -12.24
CA VAL A 75 23.09 21.38 -13.08
C VAL A 75 23.57 20.23 -12.20
N GLU A 76 24.30 20.53 -11.13
CA GLU A 76 24.77 19.53 -10.18
C GLU A 76 23.60 18.86 -9.42
N LEU A 77 22.58 19.62 -9.04
CA LEU A 77 21.35 19.09 -8.44
C LEU A 77 20.71 18.04 -9.36
N PHE A 78 20.57 18.35 -10.65
CA PHE A 78 19.98 17.43 -11.62
C PHE A 78 20.81 16.15 -11.78
N MET A 79 22.13 16.25 -11.89
CA MET A 79 23.01 15.07 -11.96
C MET A 79 22.92 14.19 -10.72
N ARG A 80 22.85 14.80 -9.52
CA ARG A 80 22.68 14.06 -8.26
C ARG A 80 21.30 13.43 -8.12
N PHE A 81 20.25 14.09 -8.65
CA PHE A 81 18.91 13.53 -8.70
C PHE A 81 18.86 12.28 -9.57
N GLU A 82 19.41 12.33 -10.78
CA GLU A 82 19.51 11.14 -11.67
C GLU A 82 20.27 10.00 -10.98
N SER A 83 21.39 10.31 -10.32
CA SER A 83 22.17 9.32 -9.55
C SER A 83 21.35 8.70 -8.40
N ALA A 84 20.53 9.49 -7.72
CA ALA A 84 19.63 9.02 -6.67
C ALA A 84 18.57 8.08 -7.25
N MET A 85 17.96 8.45 -8.37
CA MET A 85 16.97 7.63 -9.08
C MET A 85 17.58 6.29 -9.53
N ASP A 86 18.79 6.29 -10.09
CA ASP A 86 19.46 5.07 -10.52
C ASP A 86 19.86 4.19 -9.33
N SER A 87 20.29 4.77 -8.21
CA SER A 87 20.51 4.01 -6.97
C SER A 87 19.24 3.32 -6.48
N GLN A 88 18.09 4.00 -6.57
CA GLN A 88 16.80 3.42 -6.18
C GLN A 88 16.36 2.30 -7.15
N LYS A 89 16.48 2.51 -8.47
CA LYS A 89 16.19 1.50 -9.49
C LYS A 89 17.06 0.26 -9.31
N HIS A 90 18.37 0.44 -9.17
CA HIS A 90 19.31 -0.66 -8.97
C HIS A 90 18.99 -1.46 -7.70
N ARG A 91 18.63 -0.79 -6.60
CA ARG A 91 18.19 -1.45 -5.37
C ARG A 91 16.92 -2.27 -5.60
N GLN A 92 15.93 -1.71 -6.32
CA GLN A 92 14.69 -2.41 -6.63
C GLN A 92 14.94 -3.64 -7.51
N GLU A 93 15.78 -3.50 -8.54
CA GLU A 93 16.19 -4.61 -9.42
C GLU A 93 16.85 -5.73 -8.64
N LYS A 94 17.78 -5.39 -7.73
CA LYS A 94 18.42 -6.37 -6.86
C LYS A 94 17.41 -7.11 -5.98
N LEU A 95 16.48 -6.40 -5.35
CA LEU A 95 15.43 -7.02 -4.53
C LEU A 95 14.49 -7.91 -5.36
N ASN A 96 14.19 -7.52 -6.59
CA ASN A 96 13.38 -8.32 -7.51
C ASN A 96 14.12 -9.58 -7.96
N TYR A 97 15.40 -9.44 -8.29
CA TYR A 97 16.29 -10.55 -8.62
C TYR A 97 16.35 -11.55 -7.47
N ASP A 98 16.66 -11.09 -6.26
CA ASP A 98 16.73 -11.93 -5.07
C ASP A 98 15.40 -12.64 -4.82
N SER A 99 14.27 -11.92 -4.95
CA SER A 99 12.94 -12.50 -4.76
C SER A 99 12.60 -13.60 -5.77
N LYS A 100 13.04 -13.46 -7.03
CA LYS A 100 12.80 -14.43 -8.11
C LYS A 100 13.72 -15.63 -8.06
N HIS A 101 14.99 -15.41 -7.72
CA HIS A 101 16.04 -16.43 -7.84
C HIS A 101 16.44 -17.09 -6.52
N SER A 102 15.91 -16.64 -5.40
CA SER A 102 16.15 -17.27 -4.10
C SER A 102 14.87 -17.51 -3.31
N LEU A 103 14.90 -18.54 -2.46
CA LEU A 103 13.80 -18.87 -1.57
C LEU A 103 14.06 -18.24 -0.20
N PRO A 104 13.07 -17.53 0.37
CA PRO A 104 13.23 -16.98 1.71
C PRO A 104 13.22 -18.12 2.74
N GLN A 105 13.88 -17.90 3.87
CA GLN A 105 13.93 -18.87 4.96
C GLN A 105 12.54 -19.06 5.60
N ILE A 106 12.09 -20.30 5.66
CA ILE A 106 10.81 -20.71 6.26
C ILE A 106 11.04 -21.06 7.74
N LYS A 107 10.12 -20.67 8.63
CA LYS A 107 10.19 -20.91 10.09
C LYS A 107 9.27 -22.03 10.56
N THR A 108 8.17 -22.29 9.86
CA THR A 108 7.18 -23.31 10.23
C THR A 108 6.99 -24.31 9.10
N PRO A 109 6.57 -25.56 9.41
CA PRO A 109 6.27 -26.55 8.38
C PRO A 109 4.91 -26.30 7.70
N LEU A 110 4.25 -25.15 7.93
CA LEU A 110 2.87 -24.91 7.48
C LEU A 110 2.79 -24.75 5.95
N PRO A 111 1.80 -25.40 5.29
CA PRO A 111 1.58 -25.25 3.86
C PRO A 111 1.36 -23.79 3.42
N LEU A 112 0.65 -23.00 4.23
CA LEU A 112 0.42 -21.57 3.96
C LEU A 112 1.74 -20.78 3.84
N GLU A 113 2.71 -21.07 4.70
CA GLU A 113 4.02 -20.42 4.63
C GLU A 113 4.77 -20.81 3.36
N ARG A 114 4.71 -22.09 3.00
CA ARG A 114 5.32 -22.61 1.77
C ARG A 114 4.67 -22.03 0.52
N HIS A 115 3.36 -21.82 0.52
CA HIS A 115 2.67 -21.17 -0.59
C HIS A 115 3.06 -19.68 -0.67
N ALA A 116 3.05 -18.97 0.46
CA ALA A 116 3.44 -17.56 0.53
C ALA A 116 4.87 -17.31 0.05
N SER A 117 5.83 -18.20 0.36
CA SER A 117 7.24 -18.05 -0.08
C SER A 117 7.44 -18.15 -1.59
N LYS A 118 6.53 -18.85 -2.28
CA LYS A 118 6.52 -18.96 -3.74
C LYS A 118 5.92 -17.72 -4.40
N VAL A 119 4.86 -17.18 -3.79
CA VAL A 119 4.03 -16.13 -4.39
C VAL A 119 4.54 -14.72 -4.09
N TYR A 120 4.88 -14.43 -2.83
CA TYR A 120 5.25 -13.09 -2.41
C TYR A 120 6.71 -12.74 -2.70
N THR A 121 6.97 -11.45 -2.91
CA THR A 121 8.32 -10.89 -2.77
C THR A 121 8.88 -11.19 -1.38
N HIS A 122 10.20 -11.23 -1.23
CA HIS A 122 10.83 -11.55 0.06
C HIS A 122 10.36 -10.62 1.19
N THR A 123 10.30 -9.31 0.92
CA THR A 123 9.85 -8.31 1.90
C THR A 123 8.44 -8.60 2.40
N ILE A 124 7.50 -8.88 1.50
CA ILE A 124 6.12 -9.18 1.89
C ILE A 124 6.03 -10.55 2.56
N PHE A 125 6.79 -11.53 2.09
CA PHE A 125 6.87 -12.85 2.72
C PHE A 125 7.28 -12.73 4.19
N TYR A 126 8.30 -11.94 4.53
CA TYR A 126 8.71 -11.80 5.94
C TYR A 126 7.67 -11.08 6.81
N MET A 127 6.92 -10.13 6.25
CA MET A 127 5.78 -9.52 6.95
C MET A 127 4.67 -10.55 7.20
N PHE A 128 4.34 -11.35 6.20
CA PHE A 128 3.38 -12.45 6.31
C PHE A 128 3.85 -13.51 7.32
N GLN A 129 5.11 -13.96 7.23
CA GLN A 129 5.70 -14.96 8.12
C GLN A 129 5.64 -14.49 9.58
N ARG A 130 5.86 -13.19 9.85
CA ARG A 130 5.71 -12.62 11.19
C ARG A 130 4.28 -12.77 11.70
N GLU A 131 3.27 -12.39 10.92
CA GLU A 131 1.86 -12.55 11.31
C GLU A 131 1.47 -14.03 11.48
N LEU A 132 1.96 -14.92 10.60
CA LEU A 132 1.72 -16.36 10.70
C LEU A 132 2.37 -16.96 11.96
N THR A 133 3.61 -16.58 12.26
CA THR A 133 4.31 -17.05 13.47
C THR A 133 3.53 -16.63 14.72
N ILE A 134 3.12 -15.36 14.80
CA ILE A 134 2.32 -14.88 15.93
C ILE A 134 0.97 -15.61 16.00
N SER A 135 0.34 -15.89 14.86
CA SER A 135 -0.88 -16.69 14.80
C SER A 135 -0.72 -18.07 15.42
N CYS A 136 0.43 -18.73 15.23
CA CYS A 136 0.64 -20.08 15.74
C CYS A 136 0.84 -20.11 17.26
N PHE A 137 1.52 -19.11 17.82
CA PHE A 137 1.96 -19.14 19.22
C PHE A 137 1.10 -18.28 20.16
N TYR A 138 0.37 -17.29 19.63
CA TYR A 138 -0.35 -16.30 20.44
C TYR A 138 -1.81 -16.11 20.02
N CYS A 139 -2.32 -16.88 19.07
CA CYS A 139 -3.73 -16.87 18.71
C CYS A 139 -4.35 -18.25 18.92
N GLY A 140 -5.56 -18.30 19.47
CA GLY A 140 -6.32 -19.53 19.65
C GLY A 140 -7.80 -19.31 19.39
N ILE A 141 -8.46 -20.32 18.83
CA ILE A 141 -9.91 -20.30 18.62
C ILE A 141 -10.58 -20.67 19.94
N ILE A 142 -11.48 -19.80 20.42
CA ILE A 142 -12.22 -19.99 21.68
C ILE A 142 -13.72 -20.20 21.46
N GLY A 143 -14.21 -20.00 20.24
CA GLY A 143 -15.61 -20.20 19.91
C GLY A 143 -15.81 -20.24 18.40
N THR A 144 -16.82 -20.98 17.95
CA THR A 144 -17.23 -21.02 16.55
C THR A 144 -18.74 -21.15 16.50
N THR A 145 -19.36 -20.28 15.72
CA THR A 145 -20.80 -20.27 15.45
C THR A 145 -20.98 -20.30 13.94
N LYS A 146 -21.92 -21.11 13.46
CA LYS A 146 -22.19 -21.25 12.03
C LYS A 146 -23.58 -20.73 11.73
N GLU A 147 -23.67 -19.76 10.83
CA GLU A 147 -24.91 -19.24 10.30
C GLU A 147 -24.90 -19.41 8.79
N HIS A 148 -25.77 -20.27 8.26
CA HIS A 148 -25.79 -20.64 6.85
C HIS A 148 -24.40 -21.11 6.35
N ASP A 149 -23.89 -20.47 5.30
CA ASP A 149 -22.60 -20.76 4.66
C ASP A 149 -21.42 -19.99 5.27
N THR A 150 -21.66 -19.15 6.29
CA THR A 150 -20.62 -18.33 6.92
C THR A 150 -20.40 -18.76 8.37
N GLU A 151 -19.14 -18.99 8.71
CA GLU A 151 -18.72 -19.35 10.06
C GLU A 151 -18.11 -18.14 10.75
N SER A 152 -18.70 -17.75 11.87
CA SER A 152 -18.19 -16.74 12.78
C SER A 152 -17.29 -17.40 13.82
N VAL A 153 -15.99 -17.14 13.73
CA VAL A 153 -14.97 -17.72 14.60
C VAL A 153 -14.43 -16.67 15.54
N VAL A 154 -14.48 -16.95 16.84
CA VAL A 154 -13.91 -16.08 17.87
C VAL A 154 -12.48 -16.51 18.15
N VAL A 155 -11.53 -15.62 17.87
CA VAL A 155 -10.10 -15.83 18.05
C VAL A 155 -9.61 -14.98 19.23
N LYS A 156 -9.01 -15.62 20.24
CA LYS A 156 -8.29 -14.93 21.32
C LYS A 156 -6.87 -14.62 20.87
N ASP A 157 -6.49 -13.34 20.94
CA ASP A 157 -5.10 -12.91 20.83
C ASP A 157 -4.53 -12.78 22.24
N PHE A 158 -3.72 -13.75 22.66
CA PHE A 158 -3.14 -13.82 23.99
C PHE A 158 -2.07 -12.74 24.21
N ALA A 159 -1.36 -12.32 23.15
CA ALA A 159 -0.38 -11.25 23.26
C ALA A 159 -1.04 -9.88 23.53
N ARG A 160 -2.29 -9.71 23.09
CA ARG A 160 -3.07 -8.47 23.28
C ARG A 160 -4.18 -8.59 24.32
N SER A 161 -4.37 -9.77 24.90
CA SER A 161 -5.49 -10.09 25.79
C SER A 161 -6.88 -9.75 25.23
N LYS A 162 -7.05 -9.67 23.90
CA LYS A 162 -8.29 -9.22 23.23
C LYS A 162 -8.87 -10.31 22.33
N ASN A 163 -10.20 -10.30 22.16
CA ASN A 163 -10.90 -11.22 21.27
C ASN A 163 -11.17 -10.53 19.94
N TYR A 164 -11.06 -11.29 18.85
CA TYR A 164 -11.34 -10.85 17.49
C TYR A 164 -12.32 -11.82 16.84
N ILE A 165 -13.15 -11.30 15.93
CA ILE A 165 -14.13 -12.10 15.19
C ILE A 165 -13.60 -12.24 13.77
N VAL A 166 -13.59 -13.47 13.27
CA VAL A 166 -13.23 -13.80 11.89
C VAL A 166 -14.43 -14.48 11.26
N LEU A 167 -14.96 -13.88 10.20
CA LEU A 167 -15.97 -14.47 9.35
C LEU A 167 -15.26 -15.26 8.26
N PHE A 168 -15.58 -16.54 8.12
CA PHE A 168 -15.01 -17.42 7.12
C PHE A 168 -16.13 -18.12 6.34
N ASN A 169 -16.11 -17.99 5.02
CA ASN A 169 -17.02 -18.70 4.13
C ASN A 169 -16.21 -19.63 3.22
N ALA A 170 -16.49 -20.93 3.35
CA ALA A 170 -15.75 -21.98 2.66
C ALA A 170 -16.13 -22.14 1.18
N GLN A 171 -17.29 -21.64 0.75
CA GLN A 171 -17.74 -21.79 -0.64
C GLN A 171 -17.05 -20.80 -1.59
N ASN A 172 -16.75 -19.59 -1.09
CA ASN A 172 -16.17 -18.50 -1.87
C ASN A 172 -14.76 -18.09 -1.39
N ASP A 173 -14.19 -18.84 -0.45
CA ASP A 173 -12.90 -18.56 0.20
C ASP A 173 -12.77 -17.14 0.77
N VAL A 174 -13.89 -16.53 1.21
CA VAL A 174 -13.90 -15.20 1.79
C VAL A 174 -13.59 -15.27 3.29
N ILE A 175 -12.59 -14.50 3.71
CA ILE A 175 -12.20 -14.34 5.11
C ILE A 175 -12.15 -12.87 5.53
N THR A 176 -12.98 -12.48 6.51
CA THR A 176 -13.05 -11.10 6.99
C THR A 176 -12.77 -11.05 8.48
N GLY A 177 -11.72 -10.33 8.88
CA GLY A 177 -11.36 -10.14 10.29
C GLY A 177 -11.81 -8.80 10.84
N SER A 178 -12.31 -8.79 12.08
CA SER A 178 -12.71 -7.55 12.76
C SER A 178 -11.56 -6.57 12.99
N CYS A 179 -10.31 -7.05 13.01
CA CYS A 179 -9.14 -6.19 13.17
C CYS A 179 -8.84 -5.31 11.94
N LYS A 180 -9.46 -5.56 10.78
CA LYS A 180 -9.30 -4.79 9.53
C LYS A 180 -7.87 -4.70 8.99
N PHE A 181 -7.00 -5.64 9.38
CA PHE A 181 -5.58 -5.57 9.03
C PHE A 181 -5.33 -5.75 7.54
N PHE A 182 -6.11 -6.61 6.88
CA PHE A 182 -6.02 -6.80 5.43
C PHE A 182 -6.45 -5.55 4.68
N GLU A 183 -7.50 -4.86 5.11
CA GLU A 183 -7.93 -3.60 4.49
C GLU A 183 -6.85 -2.52 4.61
N ARG A 184 -6.08 -2.50 5.70
CA ARG A 184 -5.02 -1.52 5.94
C ARG A 184 -3.70 -1.82 5.20
N LEU A 185 -3.27 -3.08 5.23
CA LEU A 185 -1.92 -3.50 4.79
C LEU A 185 -1.93 -4.49 3.63
N CYS A 186 -3.09 -5.07 3.30
CA CYS A 186 -3.28 -6.10 2.28
C CYS A 186 -2.41 -7.34 2.48
N ILE A 187 -2.22 -7.68 3.75
CA ILE A 187 -1.66 -8.94 4.23
C ILE A 187 -2.68 -9.49 5.24
N LEU A 188 -2.95 -10.78 5.22
CA LEU A 188 -3.85 -11.39 6.21
C LEU A 188 -3.28 -11.23 7.62
N CYS A 189 -4.13 -10.86 8.60
CA CYS A 189 -3.72 -10.79 9.99
C CYS A 189 -3.47 -12.16 10.59
N ARG A 190 -2.71 -12.17 11.70
CA ARG A 190 -2.61 -13.32 12.60
C ARG A 190 -3.94 -14.00 12.95
N HIS A 191 -5.05 -13.26 13.10
CA HIS A 191 -6.35 -13.85 13.48
C HIS A 191 -6.96 -14.64 12.33
N SER A 192 -6.95 -14.09 11.12
CA SER A 192 -7.40 -14.77 9.91
C SER A 192 -6.53 -15.99 9.60
N LEU A 193 -5.21 -15.86 9.76
CA LEU A 193 -4.28 -16.99 9.58
C LEU A 193 -4.53 -18.12 10.59
N CYS A 194 -4.91 -17.80 11.83
CA CYS A 194 -5.27 -18.78 12.84
C CYS A 194 -6.46 -19.63 12.38
N VAL A 195 -7.49 -18.98 11.82
CA VAL A 195 -8.65 -19.66 11.27
C VAL A 195 -8.27 -20.50 10.06
N LEU A 196 -7.57 -19.95 9.06
CA LEU A 196 -7.15 -20.72 7.88
C LEU A 196 -6.33 -21.96 8.24
N ASN A 197 -5.42 -21.82 9.22
CA ASN A 197 -4.62 -22.93 9.72
C ASN A 197 -5.50 -24.00 10.40
N SER A 198 -6.48 -23.59 11.22
CA SER A 198 -7.40 -24.52 11.88
C SER A 198 -8.28 -25.31 10.89
N ARG A 199 -8.50 -24.76 9.69
CA ARG A 199 -9.29 -25.38 8.62
C ARG A 199 -8.44 -26.12 7.60
N TYR A 200 -7.14 -26.30 7.88
CA TYR A 200 -6.19 -26.97 7.00
C TYR A 200 -6.15 -26.40 5.57
N ILE A 201 -6.39 -25.10 5.43
CA ILE A 201 -6.25 -24.41 4.16
C ILE A 201 -4.77 -24.38 3.79
N LYS A 202 -4.42 -24.94 2.63
CA LYS A 202 -3.02 -25.15 2.23
C LYS A 202 -2.44 -23.97 1.45
N GLU A 203 -3.31 -23.24 0.76
CA GLU A 203 -2.93 -22.14 -0.13
C GLU A 203 -3.70 -20.89 0.23
N LEU A 204 -3.07 -19.73 0.02
CA LEU A 204 -3.74 -18.45 0.25
C LEU A 204 -4.83 -18.26 -0.81
N PRO A 205 -6.07 -17.90 -0.45
CA PRO A 205 -7.07 -17.61 -1.45
C PRO A 205 -6.63 -16.46 -2.34
N ARG A 206 -6.88 -16.61 -3.65
CA ARG A 206 -6.37 -15.68 -4.68
C ARG A 206 -6.80 -14.24 -4.45
N SER A 207 -7.99 -14.02 -3.91
CA SER A 207 -8.53 -12.70 -3.55
C SER A 207 -7.71 -11.95 -2.50
N TYR A 208 -6.89 -12.65 -1.70
CA TYR A 208 -6.02 -12.07 -0.67
C TYR A 208 -4.55 -12.00 -1.10
N VAL A 209 -4.24 -12.37 -2.34
CA VAL A 209 -2.91 -12.24 -2.95
C VAL A 209 -2.95 -11.09 -3.96
N LEU A 210 -2.55 -9.90 -3.54
CA LEU A 210 -2.52 -8.74 -4.44
C LEU A 210 -1.30 -8.77 -5.35
N GLY A 211 -1.51 -8.49 -6.64
CA GLY A 211 -0.45 -8.49 -7.67
C GLY A 211 0.73 -7.59 -7.31
N ARG A 212 0.50 -6.43 -6.69
CA ARG A 212 1.56 -5.50 -6.24
C ARG A 212 2.56 -6.12 -5.25
N TRP A 213 2.18 -7.21 -4.58
CA TRP A 213 2.97 -7.89 -3.55
C TRP A 213 3.64 -9.17 -4.04
N THR A 214 3.31 -9.64 -5.24
CA THR A 214 3.85 -10.88 -5.80
C THR A 214 5.19 -10.65 -6.50
N LYS A 215 5.96 -11.73 -6.70
CA LYS A 215 7.22 -11.69 -7.46
C LYS A 215 7.04 -11.26 -8.92
N ASP A 216 5.82 -11.41 -9.42
CA ASP A 216 5.40 -11.09 -10.79
C ASP A 216 4.77 -9.69 -10.88
N ALA A 217 4.90 -8.85 -9.85
CA ALA A 217 4.32 -7.51 -9.82
C ALA A 217 4.71 -6.64 -11.03
N GLN A 218 5.90 -6.84 -11.60
CA GLN A 218 6.38 -6.10 -12.77
C GLN A 218 5.92 -6.69 -14.12
N GLN A 219 5.36 -7.91 -14.14
CA GLN A 219 4.76 -8.51 -15.33
C GLN A 219 3.32 -8.00 -15.56
N LYS A 220 2.79 -7.21 -14.63
CA LYS A 220 1.48 -6.56 -14.75
C LYS A 220 1.68 -5.05 -14.59
N PRO A 221 1.16 -4.21 -15.49
CA PRO A 221 1.24 -2.77 -15.33
C PRO A 221 0.38 -2.38 -14.13
N ILE A 222 0.87 -1.42 -13.35
CA ILE A 222 0.09 -0.73 -12.33
C ILE A 222 -0.77 0.30 -13.08
N PHE A 223 -1.74 -0.15 -13.88
CA PHE A 223 -2.75 0.76 -14.42
C PHE A 223 -3.89 0.85 -13.40
N GLY A 224 -4.05 2.05 -12.82
CA GLY A 224 -5.14 2.36 -11.90
C GLY A 224 -4.67 3.22 -10.73
N MET A 225 -4.35 4.49 -10.98
CA MET A 225 -4.20 5.47 -9.90
C MET A 225 -5.57 5.92 -9.34
N ASP A 226 -6.67 5.53 -9.99
CA ASP A 226 -8.05 5.94 -9.67
C ASP A 226 -9.01 4.80 -9.26
N ASP A 227 -8.58 3.53 -9.21
CA ASP A 227 -9.47 2.42 -8.83
C ASP A 227 -9.15 1.90 -7.41
N ASN A 228 -10.15 1.90 -6.53
CA ASN A 228 -10.07 1.31 -5.19
C ASN A 228 -9.77 -0.20 -5.28
N LEU A 229 -8.51 -0.58 -5.09
CA LEU A 229 -8.03 -1.98 -5.12
C LEU A 229 -8.80 -2.93 -4.17
N LEU A 230 -9.46 -2.42 -3.13
CA LEU A 230 -10.32 -3.21 -2.24
C LEU A 230 -11.70 -3.55 -2.84
N GLU A 231 -12.22 -2.74 -3.76
CA GLU A 231 -13.50 -2.98 -4.45
C GLU A 231 -13.40 -4.23 -5.35
N GLU A 232 -12.22 -4.43 -5.96
CA GLU A 232 -11.90 -5.60 -6.79
C GLU A 232 -11.85 -6.91 -5.99
N CYS A 233 -11.56 -6.85 -4.69
CA CYS A 233 -11.62 -8.02 -3.79
C CYS A 233 -13.06 -8.42 -3.43
N ARG A 234 -14.05 -7.51 -3.55
CA ARG A 234 -15.44 -7.74 -3.11
C ARG A 234 -16.40 -8.03 -4.24
N GLN A 235 -16.12 -7.55 -5.45
CA GLN A 235 -16.92 -7.84 -6.64
C GLN A 235 -16.02 -8.24 -7.80
N VAL A 236 -15.92 -9.55 -8.04
CA VAL A 236 -15.29 -10.08 -9.25
C VAL A 236 -16.22 -9.77 -10.43
N ASN A 237 -16.04 -8.61 -11.05
CA ASN A 237 -16.63 -8.39 -12.38
C ASN A 237 -15.87 -9.30 -13.36
N SER A 238 -16.56 -10.28 -13.95
CA SER A 238 -15.98 -11.28 -14.87
C SER A 238 -15.22 -10.63 -16.03
N LYS A 239 -15.66 -9.45 -16.48
CA LYS A 239 -15.01 -8.67 -17.53
C LYS A 239 -13.67 -8.08 -17.07
N LYS A 240 -13.58 -7.57 -15.83
CA LYS A 240 -12.32 -7.04 -15.27
C LYS A 240 -11.29 -8.16 -15.06
N LYS A 241 -11.73 -9.32 -14.56
CA LYS A 241 -10.85 -10.50 -14.41
C LYS A 241 -10.26 -10.95 -15.75
N LEU A 242 -11.10 -11.05 -16.78
CA LEU A 242 -10.67 -11.41 -18.13
C LEU A 242 -9.69 -10.37 -18.71
N LEU A 243 -9.93 -9.08 -18.50
CA LEU A 243 -9.01 -8.02 -18.93
C LEU A 243 -7.64 -8.15 -18.24
N CYS A 244 -7.61 -8.40 -16.93
CA CYS A 244 -6.37 -8.61 -16.19
C CYS A 244 -5.60 -9.85 -16.67
N GLU A 245 -6.31 -10.95 -16.98
CA GLU A 245 -5.71 -12.17 -17.52
C GLU A 245 -5.11 -11.93 -18.92
N ILE A 246 -5.85 -11.28 -19.83
CA ILE A 246 -5.37 -10.93 -21.18
C ILE A 246 -4.13 -10.03 -21.11
N TRP A 247 -4.17 -8.97 -20.30
CA TRP A 247 -3.02 -8.09 -20.15
C TRP A 247 -1.81 -8.86 -19.62
N SER A 248 -1.98 -9.69 -18.58
CA SER A 248 -0.89 -10.50 -18.02
C SER A 248 -0.24 -11.38 -19.09
N GLU A 249 -1.04 -12.00 -19.95
CA GLU A 249 -0.54 -12.86 -21.01
C GLU A 249 0.24 -12.07 -22.07
N ILE A 250 -0.26 -10.90 -22.49
CA ILE A 250 0.44 -10.01 -23.42
C ILE A 250 1.83 -9.65 -22.87
N TYR A 251 1.91 -9.26 -21.60
CA TYR A 251 3.19 -8.90 -20.98
C TYR A 251 4.14 -10.09 -20.86
N ASN A 252 3.62 -11.28 -20.52
CA ASN A 252 4.43 -12.50 -20.50
C ASN A 252 5.01 -12.79 -21.89
N CYS A 253 4.20 -12.68 -22.95
CA CYS A 253 4.69 -12.86 -24.31
C CYS A 253 5.77 -11.83 -24.66
N VAL A 254 5.57 -10.55 -24.35
CA VAL A 254 6.57 -9.50 -24.59
C VAL A 254 7.88 -9.80 -23.86
N ALA A 255 7.81 -10.20 -22.58
CA ALA A 255 8.99 -10.51 -21.77
C ALA A 255 9.76 -11.74 -22.30
N LEU A 256 9.07 -12.74 -22.83
CA LEU A 256 9.70 -13.92 -23.44
C LEU A 256 10.32 -13.60 -24.81
N SER A 257 9.72 -12.67 -25.56
CA SER A 257 10.17 -12.28 -26.90
C SER A 257 11.23 -11.16 -26.89
N GLU A 258 11.50 -10.49 -25.77
CA GLU A 258 12.36 -9.30 -25.66
C GLU A 258 13.75 -9.45 -26.31
N ARG A 259 14.29 -10.69 -26.34
CA ARG A 259 15.63 -10.98 -26.88
C ARG A 259 15.63 -11.43 -28.35
N ASN A 260 14.47 -11.62 -28.96
CA ASN A 260 14.32 -12.07 -30.34
C ASN A 260 13.41 -11.10 -31.12
N GLU A 261 14.04 -10.35 -32.02
CA GLU A 261 13.37 -9.34 -32.85
C GLU A 261 12.29 -9.96 -33.75
N GLU A 262 12.49 -11.19 -34.24
CA GLU A 262 11.51 -11.89 -35.07
C GLU A 262 10.25 -12.25 -34.29
N ASP A 263 10.39 -12.68 -33.03
CA ASP A 263 9.26 -12.99 -32.16
C ASP A 263 8.48 -11.72 -31.76
N LEU A 264 9.16 -10.59 -31.56
CA LEU A 264 8.51 -9.30 -31.30
C LEU A 264 7.71 -8.82 -32.52
N VAL A 265 8.26 -8.97 -33.72
CA VAL A 265 7.55 -8.63 -34.97
C VAL A 265 6.32 -9.53 -35.16
N ASN A 266 6.45 -10.82 -34.89
CA ASN A 266 5.34 -11.78 -34.94
C ASN A 266 4.24 -11.43 -33.91
N LEU A 267 4.62 -11.15 -32.66
CA LEU A 267 3.68 -10.74 -31.61
C LEU A 267 2.94 -9.45 -31.99
N ALA A 268 3.66 -8.45 -32.48
CA ALA A 268 3.07 -7.20 -32.96
C ALA A 268 2.12 -7.43 -34.14
N GLY A 269 2.46 -8.35 -35.06
CA GLY A 269 1.60 -8.76 -36.16
C GLY A 269 0.28 -9.38 -35.69
N ILE A 270 0.34 -10.28 -34.71
CA ILE A 270 -0.84 -10.93 -34.12
C ILE A 270 -1.75 -9.88 -33.46
N LEU A 271 -1.19 -8.98 -32.64
CA LEU A 271 -1.95 -7.94 -31.94
C LEU A 271 -2.58 -6.93 -32.93
N LYS A 272 -1.87 -6.56 -34.00
CA LYS A 272 -2.41 -5.71 -35.07
C LYS A 272 -3.53 -6.43 -35.85
N GLY A 273 -3.37 -7.72 -36.14
CA GLY A 273 -4.39 -8.54 -36.79
C GLY A 273 -5.68 -8.64 -35.97
N PHE A 274 -5.54 -8.84 -34.66
CA PHE A 274 -6.67 -8.80 -33.74
C PHE A 274 -7.34 -7.42 -33.67
N SER A 275 -6.53 -6.34 -33.62
CA SER A 275 -7.06 -4.97 -33.63
C SER A 275 -7.89 -4.69 -34.88
N LYS A 276 -7.41 -5.14 -36.05
CA LYS A 276 -8.12 -4.99 -37.33
C LYS A 276 -9.45 -5.72 -37.33
N THR A 277 -9.48 -6.98 -36.87
CA THR A 277 -10.72 -7.77 -36.79
C THR A 277 -11.73 -7.20 -35.80
N VAL A 278 -11.29 -6.57 -34.70
CA VAL A 278 -12.18 -5.87 -33.76
C VAL A 278 -12.75 -4.58 -34.37
N LEU A 279 -11.92 -3.80 -35.06
CA LEU A 279 -12.36 -2.59 -35.77
C LEU A 279 -13.37 -2.89 -36.87
N GLU A 280 -13.18 -3.98 -37.62
CA GLU A 280 -14.12 -4.46 -38.64
C GLU A 280 -15.47 -4.91 -38.04
N ARG A 281 -15.47 -5.46 -36.83
CA ARG A 281 -16.72 -5.79 -36.10
C ARG A 281 -17.44 -4.57 -35.53
N ASN A 282 -16.71 -3.49 -35.22
CA ASN A 282 -17.30 -2.27 -34.66
C ASN A 282 -17.78 -1.28 -35.74
N SER A 283 -17.22 -1.34 -36.95
CA SER A 283 -17.61 -0.49 -38.08
C SER A 283 -18.95 -0.87 -38.74
N SER A 284 -19.56 -1.99 -38.35
CA SER A 284 -20.98 -2.29 -38.61
C SER A 284 -21.96 -1.50 -37.72
N GLY A 285 -21.47 -0.65 -36.80
CA GLY A 285 -22.29 0.25 -35.98
C GLY A 285 -21.73 1.67 -35.94
N THR A 286 -22.30 2.56 -36.77
CA THR A 286 -22.15 4.04 -36.79
C THR A 286 -20.73 4.59 -37.01
N GLN A 287 -20.51 5.25 -38.15
CA GLN A 287 -19.26 5.98 -38.45
C GLN A 287 -19.03 7.13 -37.46
N LEU A 288 -17.90 7.09 -36.74
CA LEU A 288 -17.35 8.23 -36.01
C LEU A 288 -16.63 9.17 -36.99
N THR A 289 -16.68 10.47 -36.71
CA THR A 289 -16.01 11.48 -37.55
C THR A 289 -14.50 11.50 -37.30
N LYS A 290 -13.70 11.91 -38.30
CA LYS A 290 -12.21 11.99 -38.22
C LYS A 290 -11.70 12.77 -37.01
N VAL A 291 -12.48 13.74 -36.53
CA VAL A 291 -12.16 14.55 -35.35
C VAL A 291 -12.25 13.71 -34.07
N GLN A 292 -13.27 12.87 -33.94
CA GLN A 292 -13.47 12.00 -32.79
C GLN A 292 -12.42 10.87 -32.76
N GLU A 293 -11.97 10.38 -33.91
CA GLU A 293 -10.86 9.42 -33.98
C GLU A 293 -9.53 10.02 -33.47
N MET A 294 -9.25 11.30 -33.78
CA MET A 294 -8.04 11.98 -33.29
C MET A 294 -8.09 12.26 -31.79
N GLU A 295 -9.25 12.63 -31.24
CA GLU A 295 -9.44 12.89 -29.81
C GLU A 295 -9.32 11.63 -28.94
N ILE A 296 -9.69 10.47 -29.47
CA ILE A 296 -9.51 9.17 -28.78
C ILE A 296 -8.02 8.81 -28.64
N PHE A 297 -7.19 9.19 -29.61
CA PHE A 297 -5.77 8.82 -29.64
C PHE A 297 -4.85 9.81 -28.90
N VAL A 298 -5.17 11.11 -28.93
CA VAL A 298 -4.29 12.18 -28.42
C VAL A 298 -4.86 12.88 -27.17
N GLY A 299 -6.14 12.62 -26.83
CA GLY A 299 -6.90 13.41 -25.86
C GLY A 299 -7.49 14.67 -26.49
N PRO A 300 -8.45 15.34 -25.82
CA PRO A 300 -9.07 16.55 -26.34
C PRO A 300 -8.01 17.63 -26.58
N SER A 301 -8.07 18.28 -27.74
CA SER A 301 -7.16 19.38 -28.06
C SER A 301 -7.34 20.51 -27.07
N ALA A 302 -6.25 20.92 -26.42
CA ALA A 302 -6.29 21.97 -25.40
C ALA A 302 -6.90 23.26 -25.97
N THR A 303 -7.91 23.79 -25.27
CA THR A 303 -8.44 25.13 -25.54
C THR A 303 -7.31 26.15 -25.37
N SER A 304 -7.18 27.06 -26.34
CA SER A 304 -6.01 27.92 -26.58
C SER A 304 -5.73 29.01 -25.53
N TYR A 305 -6.20 28.87 -24.29
CA TYR A 305 -5.84 29.76 -23.19
C TYR A 305 -5.75 29.00 -21.85
N LEU A 306 -4.58 28.45 -21.55
CA LEU A 306 -4.22 28.02 -20.19
C LEU A 306 -3.44 29.16 -19.51
N ASN A 307 -4.09 29.91 -18.63
CA ASN A 307 -3.42 30.82 -17.71
C ASN A 307 -2.71 29.99 -16.62
N ILE A 308 -1.46 29.61 -16.86
CA ILE A 308 -0.61 28.96 -15.87
C ILE A 308 -0.16 30.04 -14.87
N LEU A 309 -0.80 30.07 -13.70
CA LEU A 309 -0.34 30.88 -12.57
C LEU A 309 0.89 30.22 -11.93
N ASN A 310 1.84 31.04 -11.50
CA ASN A 310 2.97 30.55 -10.70
C ASN A 310 2.47 29.77 -9.47
N PRO A 311 3.13 28.65 -9.09
CA PRO A 311 2.79 27.94 -7.88
C PRO A 311 2.85 28.88 -6.68
N LYS A 312 1.88 28.79 -5.77
CA LYS A 312 1.98 29.51 -4.49
C LYS A 312 3.24 29.05 -3.77
N GLN A 313 4.09 30.00 -3.36
CA GLN A 313 5.26 29.72 -2.52
C GLN A 313 4.81 28.94 -1.29
N SER A 314 5.26 27.69 -1.16
CA SER A 314 5.01 26.88 0.02
C SER A 314 5.99 27.29 1.12
N SER A 315 5.49 27.84 2.23
CA SER A 315 6.28 27.96 3.44
C SER A 315 6.58 26.57 3.99
N ASN A 316 7.85 26.21 4.02
CA ASN A 316 8.34 25.04 4.72
C ASN A 316 8.10 25.17 6.23
N LYS A 317 7.74 24.07 6.87
CA LYS A 317 7.45 23.98 8.30
C LYS A 317 8.75 24.28 9.07
N GLY A 318 8.91 25.50 9.59
CA GLY A 318 10.09 25.90 10.36
C GLY A 318 10.51 27.36 10.26
N THR A 319 9.99 28.16 9.32
CA THR A 319 10.21 29.62 9.32
C THR A 319 9.31 30.27 10.37
N GLY A 320 9.80 30.33 11.60
CA GLY A 320 9.26 31.25 12.61
C GLY A 320 9.38 32.68 12.08
N SER A 321 8.27 33.40 12.05
CA SER A 321 8.28 34.85 11.89
C SER A 321 9.05 35.44 13.07
N ASN A 322 10.20 36.07 12.81
CA ASN A 322 10.86 36.95 13.75
C ASN A 322 9.99 38.20 13.95
N THR A 323 8.96 38.09 14.79
CA THR A 323 8.43 39.24 15.52
C THR A 323 9.34 39.44 16.72
N ALA A 324 10.24 40.41 16.62
CA ALA A 324 10.95 40.94 17.76
C ALA A 324 9.93 41.53 18.75
N CYS A 325 9.78 40.88 19.90
CA CYS A 325 9.24 41.52 21.09
C CYS A 325 10.43 41.80 22.00
N ASP A 326 10.80 43.07 22.09
CA ASP A 326 11.69 43.57 23.12
C ASP A 326 11.12 43.22 24.51
N GLY A 327 11.99 42.77 25.41
CA GLY A 327 11.72 42.89 26.84
C GLY A 327 12.07 41.70 27.71
N VAL A 328 13.21 41.83 28.38
CA VAL A 328 13.55 41.29 29.72
C VAL A 328 14.13 39.87 29.78
N THR A 329 15.45 39.90 29.92
CA THR A 329 16.35 38.85 30.37
C THR A 329 16.00 38.34 31.77
N THR A 330 15.80 37.02 31.91
CA THR A 330 16.18 36.29 33.12
C THR A 330 16.78 34.93 32.73
N LEU A 331 17.99 34.70 33.24
CA LEU A 331 18.82 33.52 33.07
C LEU A 331 18.17 32.29 33.72
N ALA A 332 17.97 31.22 32.96
CA ALA A 332 17.82 29.87 33.50
C ALA A 332 18.35 28.80 32.52
N ASN A 333 19.48 28.22 32.94
CA ASN A 333 20.09 26.93 32.61
C ASN A 333 19.36 25.97 31.62
N PRO A 334 19.99 25.52 30.51
CA PRO A 334 19.43 24.48 29.64
C PRO A 334 19.86 23.09 30.11
N GLN A 335 19.07 22.47 30.99
CA GLN A 335 18.97 21.01 31.04
C GLN A 335 17.55 20.65 30.63
N PHE A 336 17.33 20.30 29.36
CA PHE A 336 16.36 19.33 28.86
C PHE A 336 16.47 19.31 27.33
N ARG A 337 17.30 18.41 26.79
CA ARG A 337 17.20 18.02 25.38
C ARG A 337 15.94 17.15 25.24
N PRO A 338 15.01 17.42 24.32
CA PRO A 338 14.01 16.43 23.95
C PRO A 338 14.72 15.27 23.27
N PHE A 339 14.46 14.08 23.79
CA PHE A 339 14.97 12.80 23.32
C PHE A 339 14.86 12.66 21.80
N GLY A 340 16.00 12.34 21.17
CA GLY A 340 16.03 11.84 19.81
C GLY A 340 15.31 10.51 19.71
N CYS A 341 14.33 10.41 18.82
CA CYS A 341 13.78 9.13 18.38
C CYS A 341 14.84 8.42 17.53
N SER A 342 15.67 7.64 18.21
CA SER A 342 16.54 6.64 17.62
C SER A 342 15.74 5.41 17.21
N CYS A 343 15.79 5.10 15.91
CA CYS A 343 15.66 3.77 15.30
C CYS A 343 14.38 2.96 15.59
N TRP A 344 14.30 1.84 14.88
CA TRP A 344 13.42 0.65 15.06
C TRP A 344 12.46 0.38 13.90
N LEU A 345 13.01 -0.47 13.03
CA LEU A 345 12.43 -1.61 12.29
C LEU A 345 11.10 -2.17 12.83
#